data_AF-A0A6P4HZ98-F1
#
_entry.id   AF-A0A6P4HZ98-F1
#
_cell.length_a   1.000
_cell.length_b   1.000
_cell.length_c   1.000
_cell.angle_alpha   90.00
_cell.angle_beta   90.00
_cell.angle_gamma   90.00
#
_symmetry.space_group_name_H-M   'P 1'
#
loop_
_entity.id
_entity.type
_entity.pdbx_description
1 polymer ?
#
loop_
_entity_poly.entity_id
_entity_poly.type
_entity_poly.pdbx_seq_one_letter_code
_entity_poly.pdbx_strand_id
1 'polypeptide(L)'
;MDPSSSRSVLQLAEEADPETGTVMETEMETDASKMAEHRGYAEALSLSGRSNKRRLNRRSCGTGQILTASAIFFALMLIVGAIFMHLKHKHHLGRLHIHLRDHAEHLPLVAAAGVAAQTITTFQPATDPSPSSATQPPPSTPATQPPPSSPASQPPPLFAPPRLVTDECLACIAIAATNNVPGVCRSKVGDEWPCGIYRISPGYWEDAQRLIDPKDTLARDYKGCVVDDDCAGRIVRSYVERYAFDCNQDGRIECRDHAILHMRGPSGCRRQEHLTSPVEKRLEVCLI
;
A
#
# COMPACT_ATOMS: atom_id res chain seq x y z
N MET A 1 -54.81 34.10 -38.06
CA MET A 1 -53.71 35.04 -38.31
C MET A 1 -52.66 34.27 -39.08
N ASP A 2 -52.62 34.41 -40.40
CA ASP A 2 -51.40 34.13 -41.19
C ASP A 2 -50.34 35.21 -40.88
N PRO A 3 -49.06 35.15 -41.34
CA PRO A 3 -48.44 34.25 -42.32
C PRO A 3 -46.98 33.83 -42.01
N SER A 4 -46.34 33.15 -42.98
CA SER A 4 -44.94 33.35 -43.42
C SER A 4 -43.90 32.31 -42.98
N SER A 5 -43.48 31.44 -43.92
CA SER A 5 -42.21 31.66 -44.62
C SER A 5 -41.95 30.56 -45.65
N SER A 6 -42.03 30.94 -46.93
CA SER A 6 -41.65 30.17 -48.10
C SER A 6 -40.14 29.89 -48.16
N ARG A 7 -39.77 28.74 -48.73
CA ARG A 7 -38.75 28.68 -49.80
C ARG A 7 -38.82 27.34 -50.55
N SER A 8 -39.38 27.41 -51.75
CA SER A 8 -39.11 26.49 -52.85
C SER A 8 -37.67 26.69 -53.35
N VAL A 9 -37.04 25.68 -53.96
CA VAL A 9 -36.37 25.75 -55.29
C VAL A 9 -35.95 24.33 -55.69
N LEU A 10 -36.57 23.86 -56.79
CA LEU A 10 -36.06 23.06 -57.90
C LEU A 10 -34.80 22.19 -57.69
N GLN A 11 -34.91 20.90 -58.08
CA GLN A 11 -34.14 20.45 -59.24
C GLN A 11 -34.88 19.35 -60.02
N LEU A 12 -35.11 19.65 -61.30
CA LEU A 12 -35.58 18.80 -62.39
C LEU A 12 -34.43 17.95 -62.94
N ALA A 13 -34.76 16.75 -63.43
CA ALA A 13 -34.16 15.96 -64.51
C ALA A 13 -34.58 14.49 -64.28
N GLU A 14 -35.05 13.67 -65.20
CA GLU A 14 -35.26 13.76 -66.65
C GLU A 14 -36.09 12.50 -67.03
N GLU A 15 -36.86 12.61 -68.11
CA GLU A 15 -37.73 11.62 -68.74
C GLU A 15 -37.14 10.21 -68.99
N ALA A 16 -38.01 9.19 -68.90
CA ALA A 16 -38.18 8.15 -69.91
C ALA A 16 -39.43 7.27 -69.63
N ASP A 17 -40.50 7.50 -70.40
CA ASP A 17 -41.54 6.50 -70.77
C ASP A 17 -40.94 5.50 -71.81
N PRO A 18 -41.53 4.32 -72.16
CA PRO A 18 -42.94 4.12 -72.47
C PRO A 18 -43.62 2.81 -72.01
N GLU A 19 -44.94 2.92 -72.00
CA GLU A 19 -46.03 1.95 -71.90
C GLU A 19 -45.95 0.60 -72.67
N THR A 20 -46.62 -0.41 -72.11
CA THR A 20 -47.55 -1.35 -72.79
C THR A 20 -48.33 -2.05 -71.66
N GLY A 21 -49.67 -2.13 -71.55
CA GLY A 21 -50.77 -2.29 -72.48
C GLY A 21 -51.75 -3.33 -71.89
N THR A 22 -52.87 -2.85 -71.32
CA THR A 22 -54.28 -3.33 -71.17
C THR A 22 -54.61 -4.84 -71.40
N VAL A 23 -55.50 -5.60 -70.71
CA VAL A 23 -56.98 -5.54 -70.45
C VAL A 23 -57.34 -6.76 -69.54
N MET A 24 -57.97 -6.64 -68.35
CA MET A 24 -59.42 -6.80 -67.95
C MET A 24 -60.05 -8.22 -68.09
N GLU A 25 -60.50 -8.82 -66.98
CA GLU A 25 -61.88 -9.32 -66.78
C GLU A 25 -62.11 -9.89 -65.36
N THR A 26 -63.31 -9.64 -64.84
CA THR A 26 -63.83 -9.93 -63.50
C THR A 26 -64.83 -11.08 -63.54
N GLU A 27 -64.76 -12.07 -62.64
CA GLU A 27 -65.93 -12.87 -62.21
C GLU A 27 -65.85 -13.23 -60.71
N MET A 28 -67.02 -13.23 -60.07
CA MET A 28 -67.28 -13.31 -58.62
C MET A 28 -67.96 -14.64 -58.30
N GLU A 29 -67.42 -15.47 -57.39
CA GLU A 29 -68.19 -16.61 -56.85
C GLU A 29 -67.83 -17.08 -55.42
N THR A 30 -68.87 -17.01 -54.57
CA THR A 30 -69.34 -17.82 -53.41
C THR A 30 -68.61 -17.99 -52.05
N ASP A 31 -69.48 -18.01 -51.04
CA ASP A 31 -69.33 -17.69 -49.61
C ASP A 31 -69.30 -18.95 -48.71
N ALA A 32 -68.40 -19.89 -49.00
CA ALA A 32 -68.11 -21.03 -48.11
C ALA A 32 -66.65 -21.05 -47.63
N SER A 33 -65.78 -20.26 -48.26
CA SER A 33 -64.34 -20.20 -47.95
C SER A 33 -64.00 -19.31 -46.75
N LYS A 34 -64.79 -18.25 -46.48
CA LYS A 34 -64.51 -17.29 -45.39
C LYS A 34 -64.68 -17.86 -43.98
N MET A 35 -65.43 -18.95 -43.80
CA MET A 35 -65.68 -19.51 -42.46
C MET A 35 -64.62 -20.53 -42.00
N ALA A 36 -63.75 -21.01 -42.90
CA ALA A 36 -62.62 -21.86 -42.53
C ALA A 36 -61.41 -21.05 -42.03
N GLU A 37 -61.23 -19.83 -42.54
CA GLU A 37 -60.10 -18.96 -42.20
C GLU A 37 -60.23 -18.33 -40.80
N HIS A 38 -61.45 -18.04 -40.34
CA HIS A 38 -61.66 -17.49 -39.00
C HIS A 38 -61.62 -18.53 -37.88
N ARG A 39 -61.79 -19.84 -38.18
CA ARG A 39 -61.67 -20.90 -37.17
C ARG A 39 -60.21 -21.12 -36.76
N GLY A 40 -59.28 -21.02 -37.70
CA GLY A 40 -57.85 -21.07 -37.44
C GLY A 40 -57.36 -19.88 -36.61
N TYR A 41 -57.97 -18.70 -36.79
CA TYR A 41 -57.62 -17.50 -36.03
C TYR A 41 -58.01 -17.59 -34.55
N ALA A 42 -59.15 -18.22 -34.22
CA ALA A 42 -59.59 -18.43 -32.84
C ALA A 42 -58.77 -19.49 -32.08
N GLU A 43 -58.29 -20.55 -32.76
CA GLU A 43 -57.36 -21.54 -32.18
C GLU A 43 -55.94 -20.97 -32.01
N ALA A 44 -55.47 -20.13 -32.95
CA ALA A 44 -54.17 -19.48 -32.84
C ALA A 44 -54.09 -18.50 -31.64
N LEU A 45 -55.17 -17.79 -31.33
CA LEU A 45 -55.24 -16.89 -30.17
C LEU A 45 -55.29 -17.62 -28.82
N SER A 46 -55.90 -18.81 -28.77
CA SER A 46 -56.01 -19.60 -27.53
C SER A 46 -54.72 -20.36 -27.19
N LEU A 47 -53.91 -20.74 -28.19
CA LEU A 47 -52.57 -21.31 -27.98
C LEU A 47 -51.53 -20.26 -27.55
N SER A 48 -51.68 -19.01 -28.01
CA SER A 48 -50.79 -17.89 -27.64
C SER A 48 -51.04 -17.35 -26.22
N GLY A 49 -52.31 -17.30 -25.78
CA GLY A 49 -52.70 -16.75 -24.47
C GLY A 49 -52.27 -17.58 -23.25
N ARG A 50 -52.09 -18.90 -23.39
CA ARG A 50 -51.73 -19.80 -22.28
C ARG A 50 -50.21 -19.93 -22.07
N SER A 51 -49.42 -19.72 -23.14
CA SER A 51 -47.95 -19.81 -23.10
C SER A 51 -47.29 -18.54 -22.52
N ASN A 52 -47.82 -17.35 -22.85
CA ASN A 52 -47.26 -16.09 -22.35
C ASN A 52 -47.56 -15.81 -20.87
N LYS A 53 -48.73 -16.22 -20.35
CA LYS A 53 -49.05 -16.05 -18.93
C LYS A 53 -48.19 -16.96 -18.02
N ARG A 54 -47.77 -18.14 -18.52
CA ARG A 54 -46.82 -19.03 -17.82
C ARG A 54 -45.35 -18.58 -17.96
N ARG A 55 -44.95 -17.95 -19.09
CA ARG A 55 -43.57 -17.41 -19.26
C ARG A 55 -43.32 -16.11 -18.52
N LEU A 56 -44.28 -15.20 -18.42
CA LEU A 56 -44.10 -13.93 -17.69
C LEU A 56 -44.13 -14.09 -16.17
N ASN A 57 -44.87 -15.06 -15.63
CA ASN A 57 -44.81 -15.37 -14.20
C ASN A 57 -43.49 -16.08 -13.79
N ARG A 58 -42.82 -16.75 -14.74
CA ARG A 58 -41.52 -17.40 -14.51
C ARG A 58 -40.33 -16.43 -14.68
N ARG A 59 -40.46 -15.38 -15.49
CA ARG A 59 -39.45 -14.31 -15.66
C ARG A 59 -39.47 -13.25 -14.56
N SER A 60 -40.65 -12.95 -13.99
CA SER A 60 -40.74 -12.04 -12.84
C SER A 60 -40.10 -12.65 -11.58
N CYS A 61 -40.20 -13.97 -11.39
CA CYS A 61 -39.58 -14.66 -10.26
C CYS A 61 -38.04 -14.81 -10.41
N GLY A 62 -37.51 -14.89 -11.63
CA GLY A 62 -36.07 -15.04 -11.89
C GLY A 62 -35.27 -13.74 -11.92
N THR A 63 -35.86 -12.64 -12.41
CA THR A 63 -35.20 -11.32 -12.39
C THR A 63 -35.13 -10.74 -10.98
N GLY A 64 -36.15 -10.97 -10.16
CA GLY A 64 -36.10 -10.68 -8.73
C GLY A 64 -34.98 -11.46 -8.02
N GLN A 65 -34.85 -12.76 -8.30
CA GLN A 65 -33.78 -13.59 -7.71
C GLN A 65 -32.36 -13.17 -8.15
N ILE A 66 -32.18 -12.71 -9.39
CA ILE A 66 -30.87 -12.23 -9.86
C ILE A 66 -30.54 -10.87 -9.27
N LEU A 67 -31.52 -9.96 -9.15
CA LEU A 67 -31.34 -8.67 -8.50
C LEU A 67 -31.10 -8.80 -6.99
N THR A 68 -31.75 -9.77 -6.33
CA THR A 68 -31.46 -10.05 -4.92
C THR A 68 -30.10 -10.71 -4.75
N ALA A 69 -29.71 -11.65 -5.63
CA ALA A 69 -28.39 -12.27 -5.60
C ALA A 69 -27.27 -11.26 -5.87
N SER A 70 -27.46 -10.33 -6.82
CA SER A 70 -26.48 -9.28 -7.10
C SER A 70 -26.40 -8.29 -5.94
N ALA A 71 -27.53 -7.88 -5.35
CA ALA A 71 -27.55 -7.02 -4.17
C ALA A 71 -26.84 -7.67 -2.98
N ILE A 72 -27.04 -8.98 -2.75
CA ILE A 72 -26.32 -9.74 -1.72
C ILE A 72 -24.83 -9.80 -2.03
N PHE A 73 -24.43 -10.05 -3.28
CA PHE A 73 -23.02 -10.10 -3.67
C PHE A 73 -22.31 -8.75 -3.49
N PHE A 74 -22.95 -7.65 -3.89
CA PHE A 74 -22.42 -6.30 -3.67
C PHE A 74 -22.34 -5.97 -2.17
N ALA A 75 -23.36 -6.34 -1.38
CA ALA A 75 -23.31 -6.18 0.07
C ALA A 75 -22.14 -6.98 0.69
N LEU A 76 -21.91 -8.22 0.26
CA LEU A 76 -20.78 -9.03 0.70
C LEU A 76 -19.44 -8.42 0.30
N MET A 77 -19.30 -7.91 -0.92
CA MET A 77 -18.08 -7.22 -1.38
C MET A 77 -17.82 -5.93 -0.60
N LEU A 78 -18.85 -5.18 -0.24
CA LEU A 78 -18.72 -3.98 0.60
C LEU A 78 -18.36 -4.34 2.05
N ILE A 79 -18.95 -5.41 2.61
CA ILE A 79 -18.62 -5.91 3.95
C ILE A 79 -17.17 -6.42 3.99
N VAL A 80 -16.78 -7.27 3.03
CA VAL A 80 -15.40 -7.77 2.91
C VAL A 80 -14.43 -6.62 2.64
N GLY A 81 -14.80 -5.65 1.80
CA GLY A 81 -14.01 -4.45 1.52
C GLY A 81 -13.84 -3.57 2.76
N ALA A 82 -14.90 -3.35 3.55
CA ALA A 82 -14.85 -2.59 4.80
C ALA A 82 -14.02 -3.32 5.87
N ILE A 83 -14.18 -4.64 6.01
CA ILE A 83 -13.35 -5.47 6.89
C ILE A 83 -11.90 -5.43 6.43
N PHE A 84 -11.63 -5.61 5.14
CA PHE A 84 -10.28 -5.57 4.57
C PHE A 84 -9.65 -4.19 4.72
N MET A 85 -10.40 -3.11 4.52
CA MET A 85 -9.93 -1.75 4.79
C MET A 85 -9.68 -1.55 6.29
N HIS A 86 -10.53 -2.08 7.19
CA HIS A 86 -10.28 -2.01 8.64
C HIS A 86 -9.10 -2.88 9.10
N LEU A 87 -8.82 -4.00 8.42
CA LEU A 87 -7.65 -4.84 8.68
C LEU A 87 -6.39 -4.21 8.06
N LYS A 88 -6.49 -3.62 6.87
CA LYS A 88 -5.39 -2.95 6.17
C LYS A 88 -5.01 -1.63 6.84
N HIS A 89 -6.00 -0.89 7.31
CA HIS A 89 -5.84 0.28 8.17
C HIS A 89 -5.49 -0.12 9.62
N LYS A 90 -5.37 -1.41 9.94
CA LYS A 90 -4.77 -1.92 11.18
C LYS A 90 -3.48 -2.71 10.94
N HIS A 91 -2.90 -2.69 9.74
CA HIS A 91 -1.52 -3.17 9.55
C HIS A 91 -0.45 -2.25 10.16
N HIS A 92 -0.86 -1.16 10.84
CA HIS A 92 -0.01 -0.45 11.80
C HIS A 92 -0.15 -0.97 13.26
N LEU A 93 -1.01 -1.94 13.55
CA LEU A 93 -1.17 -2.56 14.87
C LEU A 93 -1.50 -4.06 14.74
N GLY A 94 -0.47 -4.92 14.70
CA GLY A 94 -0.68 -6.33 14.36
C GLY A 94 0.40 -7.32 14.78
N ARG A 95 0.84 -7.27 16.03
CA ARG A 95 1.13 -8.52 16.79
C ARG A 95 0.71 -8.31 18.25
N LEU A 96 -0.59 -8.12 18.48
CA LEU A 96 -1.15 -8.22 19.83
C LEU A 96 -1.50 -9.69 20.08
N HIS A 97 -0.65 -10.36 20.86
CA HIS A 97 -0.89 -11.70 21.38
C HIS A 97 -1.89 -11.57 22.54
N ILE A 98 -3.12 -12.05 22.34
CA ILE A 98 -4.08 -12.22 23.44
C ILE A 98 -3.62 -13.43 24.25
N HIS A 99 -3.18 -13.16 25.47
CA HIS A 99 -2.87 -14.18 26.47
C HIS A 99 -4.20 -14.81 26.91
N LEU A 100 -4.50 -16.00 26.39
CA LEU A 100 -5.54 -16.85 26.99
C LEU A 100 -4.98 -17.30 28.34
N ARG A 101 -5.50 -16.67 29.39
CA ARG A 101 -5.19 -16.92 30.78
C ARG A 101 -5.73 -18.29 31.16
N ASP A 102 -4.88 -19.31 31.10
CA ASP A 102 -5.11 -20.55 31.80
C ASP A 102 -4.92 -20.29 33.30
N HIS A 103 -6.01 -20.48 34.04
CA HIS A 103 -5.99 -20.53 35.49
C HIS A 103 -5.49 -21.91 35.91
N ALA A 104 -4.24 -21.97 36.38
CA ALA A 104 -3.78 -23.02 37.25
C ALA A 104 -2.97 -22.40 38.39
N GLU A 105 -3.63 -22.31 39.54
CA GLU A 105 -3.09 -22.53 40.89
C GLU A 105 -1.67 -22.02 41.17
N HIS A 106 -1.54 -20.98 42.01
CA HIS A 106 -0.95 -21.12 43.35
C HIS A 106 -1.16 -19.83 44.15
N LEU A 107 -1.91 -19.98 45.24
CA LEU A 107 -1.93 -19.09 46.40
C LEU A 107 -0.49 -18.85 46.90
N PRO A 108 -0.17 -17.65 47.44
CA PRO A 108 -0.46 -17.48 48.85
C PRO A 108 -1.08 -16.13 49.22
N LEU A 109 -1.85 -16.26 50.29
CA LEU A 109 -2.55 -15.29 51.09
C LEU A 109 -1.57 -14.35 51.81
N VAL A 110 -1.64 -13.04 51.58
CA VAL A 110 -1.50 -12.05 52.67
C VAL A 110 -2.44 -10.87 52.36
N ALA A 111 -3.46 -10.75 53.19
CA ALA A 111 -4.36 -9.61 53.24
C ALA A 111 -3.70 -8.43 53.96
N ALA A 112 -3.93 -7.21 53.48
CA ALA A 112 -4.30 -6.09 54.33
C ALA A 112 -4.83 -4.91 53.49
N ALA A 113 -5.89 -4.29 54.02
CA ALA A 113 -6.59 -3.09 53.59
C ALA A 113 -5.63 -1.95 53.19
N GLY A 114 -5.92 -1.04 52.25
CA GLY A 114 -7.16 -0.30 52.02
C GLY A 114 -6.87 1.21 52.23
N VAL A 115 -7.64 2.05 51.53
CA VAL A 115 -7.86 3.50 51.77
C VAL A 115 -7.04 4.51 50.92
N ALA A 116 -7.84 5.31 50.19
CA ALA A 116 -7.74 6.73 49.78
C ALA A 116 -6.42 7.26 49.17
N ALA A 117 -6.42 7.74 47.92
CA ALA A 117 -6.94 9.03 47.45
C ALA A 117 -6.19 10.26 48.00
N GLN A 118 -5.95 11.21 47.07
CA GLN A 118 -5.38 12.56 47.23
C GLN A 118 -3.84 12.56 47.19
N THR A 119 -3.13 13.48 46.53
CA THR A 119 -3.46 14.89 46.29
C THR A 119 -2.65 15.42 45.11
N ILE A 120 -3.28 16.26 44.28
CA ILE A 120 -2.65 17.15 43.31
C ILE A 120 -1.70 18.08 44.08
N THR A 121 -0.40 18.07 43.75
CA THR A 121 0.50 19.13 44.20
C THR A 121 0.62 20.19 43.13
N THR A 122 0.31 21.40 43.56
CA THR A 122 0.19 22.63 42.80
C THR A 122 1.56 23.19 42.43
N PHE A 123 1.62 23.73 41.23
CA PHE A 123 2.63 24.67 40.71
C PHE A 123 3.09 25.70 41.74
N GLN A 124 4.40 25.93 41.83
CA GLN A 124 4.90 27.26 42.21
C GLN A 124 6.21 27.60 41.48
N PRO A 125 6.22 28.66 40.65
CA PRO A 125 7.42 29.21 40.03
C PRO A 125 7.94 30.43 40.82
N ALA A 126 9.26 30.58 40.90
CA ALA A 126 9.93 31.82 41.30
C ALA A 126 11.40 31.76 40.81
N THR A 127 11.71 32.41 39.69
CA THR A 127 12.37 33.74 39.57
C THR A 127 13.85 33.76 39.93
N ASP A 128 14.68 33.82 38.88
CA ASP A 128 16.04 34.40 38.91
C ASP A 128 16.01 35.87 39.34
N PRO A 129 17.10 36.34 39.95
CA PRO A 129 17.79 37.47 39.35
C PRO A 129 19.32 37.33 39.27
N SER A 130 19.83 37.80 38.12
CA SER A 130 21.22 38.10 37.71
C SER A 130 21.84 39.28 38.51
N PRO A 131 23.01 39.85 38.17
CA PRO A 131 24.39 39.34 38.12
C PRO A 131 25.39 40.18 38.96
N SER A 132 26.57 39.63 39.25
CA SER A 132 27.85 40.34 39.54
C SER A 132 28.93 39.31 39.89
N SER A 133 30.23 39.53 39.78
CA SER A 133 31.10 40.41 38.99
C SER A 133 32.51 39.86 39.24
N ALA A 134 33.30 39.76 38.16
CA ALA A 134 34.76 39.84 38.05
C ALA A 134 35.65 39.38 39.22
N THR A 135 36.54 38.42 38.95
CA THR A 135 37.96 38.50 39.33
C THR A 135 38.80 37.67 38.34
N GLN A 136 39.67 38.33 37.58
CA GLN A 136 40.71 37.72 36.74
C GLN A 136 42.01 37.53 37.55
N PRO A 137 42.84 36.53 37.18
CA PRO A 137 44.30 36.60 37.35
C PRO A 137 45.06 36.58 36.00
N PRO A 138 46.37 36.93 36.01
CA PRO A 138 47.11 37.56 34.90
C PRO A 138 47.71 36.60 33.85
N PRO A 139 48.27 37.13 32.74
CA PRO A 139 48.62 36.34 31.55
C PRO A 139 50.01 35.71 31.64
N SER A 140 50.12 34.46 31.19
CA SER A 140 51.41 33.80 30.94
C SER A 140 51.48 33.33 29.48
N THR A 141 52.36 34.01 28.75
CA THR A 141 53.27 33.59 27.66
C THR A 141 52.79 32.60 26.58
N PRO A 142 52.96 32.91 25.28
CA PRO A 142 52.56 32.03 24.19
C PRO A 142 53.57 30.88 24.00
N ALA A 143 53.12 29.65 24.24
CA ALA A 143 53.83 28.46 23.77
C ALA A 143 53.47 28.19 22.31
N THR A 144 54.50 28.15 21.47
CA THR A 144 54.49 27.72 20.07
C THR A 144 53.79 26.36 19.92
N GLN A 145 52.65 26.33 19.23
CA GLN A 145 52.00 25.08 18.81
C GLN A 145 52.79 24.47 17.63
N PRO A 146 53.18 23.18 17.67
CA PRO A 146 53.61 22.47 16.48
C PRO A 146 52.41 22.20 15.54
N PRO A 147 52.64 22.02 14.23
CA PRO A 147 51.56 21.83 13.26
C PRO A 147 50.78 20.53 13.48
N PRO A 148 49.50 20.46 13.06
CA PRO A 148 48.66 19.29 13.28
C PRO A 148 49.17 18.08 12.49
N SER A 149 49.56 17.04 13.22
CA SER A 149 49.76 15.69 12.68
C SER A 149 48.42 15.12 12.20
N SER A 150 48.48 14.47 11.03
CA SER A 150 47.42 13.77 10.30
C SER A 150 46.42 12.98 11.16
N PRO A 151 45.14 12.85 10.73
CA PRO A 151 44.11 12.11 11.45
C PRO A 151 44.17 10.64 11.04
N ALA A 152 45.13 9.90 11.56
CA ALA A 152 45.05 8.45 11.63
C ALA A 152 45.16 8.09 13.10
N SER A 153 44.23 7.29 13.61
CA SER A 153 44.14 6.81 15.01
C SER A 153 43.32 7.65 16.00
N GLN A 154 42.20 8.26 15.58
CA GLN A 154 41.14 8.54 16.55
C GLN A 154 40.24 7.30 16.70
N PRO A 155 40.06 6.76 17.92
CA PRO A 155 39.03 5.73 18.15
C PRO A 155 37.65 6.33 17.82
N PRO A 156 36.71 5.53 17.29
CA PRO A 156 35.39 6.04 16.95
C PRO A 156 34.75 6.69 18.17
N PRO A 157 34.02 7.81 18.00
CA PRO A 157 33.39 8.51 19.11
C PRO A 157 32.45 7.56 19.84
N LEU A 158 32.66 7.44 21.15
CA LEU A 158 32.02 6.50 22.08
C LEU A 158 30.48 6.58 22.17
N PHE A 159 29.82 7.45 21.41
CA PHE A 159 28.38 7.65 21.47
C PHE A 159 27.84 8.26 20.16
N ALA A 160 27.99 7.54 19.04
CA ALA A 160 27.08 7.78 17.92
C ALA A 160 25.65 7.48 18.42
N PRO A 161 24.65 8.34 18.13
CA PRO A 161 23.28 8.03 18.51
C PRO A 161 22.89 6.66 17.91
N PRO A 162 22.11 5.82 18.62
CA PRO A 162 21.82 4.41 18.29
C PRO A 162 21.05 4.19 16.96
N ARG A 163 20.94 5.23 16.14
CA ARG A 163 20.24 5.26 14.86
C ARG A 163 21.15 5.73 13.72
N LEU A 164 22.38 6.14 14.01
CA LEU A 164 23.32 6.60 13.00
C LEU A 164 24.02 5.39 12.37
N VAL A 165 23.67 5.09 11.12
CA VAL A 165 24.34 4.06 10.34
C VAL A 165 25.63 4.64 9.74
N THR A 166 26.78 4.16 10.21
CA THR A 166 28.11 4.53 9.68
C THR A 166 28.35 3.95 8.29
N ASP A 167 29.33 4.47 7.56
CA ASP A 167 29.71 3.97 6.23
C ASP A 167 30.27 2.54 6.31
N GLU A 168 31.01 2.23 7.38
CA GLU A 168 31.47 0.88 7.68
C GLU A 168 30.29 -0.08 7.89
N CYS A 169 29.26 0.36 8.62
CA CYS A 169 28.06 -0.43 8.79
C CYS A 169 27.32 -0.65 7.45
N LEU A 170 27.20 0.39 6.62
CA LEU A 170 26.63 0.26 5.28
C LEU A 170 27.40 -0.75 4.43
N ALA A 171 28.74 -0.68 4.42
CA ALA A 171 29.56 -1.64 3.71
C ALA A 171 29.29 -3.08 4.19
N CYS A 172 29.15 -3.29 5.51
CA CYS A 172 28.81 -4.58 6.06
C CYS A 172 27.40 -5.06 5.65
N ILE A 173 26.40 -4.17 5.60
CA ILE A 173 25.05 -4.48 5.10
C ILE A 173 25.12 -4.92 3.63
N ALA A 174 25.90 -4.24 2.78
CA ALA A 174 26.07 -4.61 1.37
C ALA A 174 26.78 -5.97 1.21
N ILE A 175 27.80 -6.25 2.01
CA ILE A 175 28.47 -7.56 2.08
C ILE A 175 27.46 -8.64 2.47
N ALA A 176 26.71 -8.43 3.55
CA ALA A 176 25.71 -9.37 4.03
C ALA A 176 24.55 -9.57 3.02
N ALA A 177 24.19 -8.57 2.23
CA ALA A 177 23.13 -8.66 1.22
C ALA A 177 23.59 -9.44 -0.01
N THR A 178 24.66 -8.97 -0.65
CA THR A 178 25.07 -9.41 -2.01
C THR A 178 26.55 -9.73 -2.14
N ASN A 179 27.32 -9.62 -1.05
CA ASN A 179 28.78 -9.66 -1.09
C ASN A 179 29.35 -8.46 -1.87
N ASN A 180 28.69 -7.32 -1.75
CA ASN A 180 29.00 -6.08 -2.46
C ASN A 180 28.96 -6.21 -4.00
N VAL A 181 28.10 -7.09 -4.52
CA VAL A 181 27.91 -7.30 -5.96
C VAL A 181 26.55 -6.75 -6.38
N PRO A 182 26.48 -5.82 -7.36
CA PRO A 182 25.21 -5.29 -7.82
C PRO A 182 24.23 -6.39 -8.23
N GLY A 183 23.06 -6.41 -7.61
CA GLY A 183 22.06 -7.44 -7.80
C GLY A 183 20.87 -7.00 -8.66
N VAL A 184 20.32 -7.98 -9.38
CA VAL A 184 18.98 -7.91 -9.99
C VAL A 184 18.04 -8.75 -9.14
N CYS A 185 16.83 -8.23 -8.92
CA CYS A 185 15.77 -8.89 -8.18
C CYS A 185 14.66 -9.32 -9.15
N ARG A 186 13.92 -10.38 -8.79
CA ARG A 186 12.86 -10.96 -9.63
C ARG A 186 11.51 -11.02 -8.93
N SER A 187 10.43 -10.78 -9.69
CA SER A 187 9.06 -11.00 -9.23
C SER A 187 8.75 -12.49 -9.28
N LYS A 188 7.64 -12.90 -8.66
CA LYS A 188 7.11 -14.26 -8.85
C LYS A 188 6.68 -14.56 -10.29
N VAL A 189 6.40 -13.52 -11.07
CA VAL A 189 5.97 -13.59 -12.47
C VAL A 189 7.19 -13.55 -13.41
N GLY A 190 8.39 -13.30 -12.89
CA GLY A 190 9.65 -13.32 -13.63
C GLY A 190 10.19 -11.95 -14.03
N ASP A 191 9.48 -10.86 -13.71
CA ASP A 191 9.95 -9.50 -14.01
C ASP A 191 11.24 -9.20 -13.23
N GLU A 192 12.23 -8.67 -13.92
CA GLU A 192 13.52 -8.28 -13.34
C GLU A 192 13.59 -6.76 -13.11
N TRP A 193 14.17 -6.36 -11.98
CA TRP A 193 14.48 -4.95 -11.69
C TRP A 193 15.81 -4.82 -10.94
N PRO A 194 16.52 -3.69 -11.12
CA PRO A 194 17.73 -3.44 -10.36
C PRO A 194 17.39 -3.30 -8.87
N CYS A 195 18.17 -3.94 -8.01
CA CYS A 195 18.04 -3.77 -6.56
C CYS A 195 19.37 -3.48 -5.87
N GLY A 196 20.46 -3.39 -6.64
CA GLY A 196 21.76 -2.91 -6.19
C GLY A 196 22.48 -3.85 -5.23
N ILE A 197 23.56 -3.34 -4.65
CA ILE A 197 24.36 -4.07 -3.65
C ILE A 197 23.58 -4.34 -2.36
N TYR A 198 22.55 -3.54 -2.08
CA TYR A 198 21.70 -3.65 -0.89
C TYR A 198 20.41 -4.47 -1.11
N ARG A 199 20.12 -4.95 -2.33
CA ARG A 199 18.84 -5.63 -2.65
C ARG A 199 17.59 -4.85 -2.21
N ILE A 200 17.60 -3.54 -2.33
CA ILE A 200 16.48 -2.68 -1.93
C ILE A 200 15.26 -3.00 -2.79
N SER A 201 14.16 -3.39 -2.17
CA SER A 201 12.89 -3.62 -2.86
C SER A 201 12.11 -2.30 -3.06
N PRO A 202 11.14 -2.24 -4.00
CA PRO A 202 10.30 -1.04 -4.16
C PRO A 202 9.57 -0.63 -2.87
N GLY A 203 9.02 -1.59 -2.11
CA GLY A 203 8.35 -1.28 -0.84
C GLY A 203 9.31 -0.82 0.26
N TYR A 204 10.54 -1.34 0.28
CA TYR A 204 11.60 -0.84 1.17
C TYR A 204 11.92 0.62 0.86
N TRP A 205 12.10 0.93 -0.42
CA TRP A 205 12.38 2.28 -0.91
C TRP A 205 11.23 3.23 -0.58
N GLU A 206 9.98 2.87 -0.87
CA GLU A 206 8.79 3.68 -0.54
C GLU A 206 8.72 4.05 0.95
N ASP A 207 9.06 3.09 1.82
CA ASP A 207 9.08 3.32 3.25
C ASP A 207 10.20 4.29 3.68
N ALA A 208 11.34 4.27 3.01
CA ALA A 208 12.44 5.18 3.31
C ALA A 208 12.11 6.65 2.96
N GLN A 209 11.25 6.89 1.97
CA GLN A 209 10.96 8.23 1.43
C GLN A 209 10.44 9.24 2.46
N ARG A 210 9.94 8.80 3.62
CA ARG A 210 9.46 9.68 4.68
C ARG A 210 10.57 10.57 5.26
N LEU A 211 11.81 10.11 5.24
CA LEU A 211 12.97 10.82 5.81
C LEU A 211 13.92 11.36 4.74
N ILE A 212 13.60 11.16 3.46
CA ILE A 212 14.38 11.66 2.32
C ILE A 212 13.93 13.08 1.98
N ASP A 213 14.89 13.97 1.66
CA ASP A 213 14.58 15.32 1.18
C ASP A 213 13.70 15.23 -0.08
N PRO A 214 12.51 15.86 -0.10
CA PRO A 214 11.68 15.93 -1.29
C PRO A 214 12.37 16.47 -2.54
N LYS A 215 13.47 17.22 -2.40
CA LYS A 215 14.27 17.77 -3.50
C LYS A 215 15.32 16.80 -4.05
N ASP A 216 15.64 15.70 -3.36
CA ASP A 216 16.57 14.69 -3.87
C ASP A 216 15.88 13.86 -4.98
N THR A 217 15.96 14.36 -6.21
CA THR A 217 15.30 13.74 -7.36
C THR A 217 15.81 12.33 -7.66
N LEU A 218 17.09 12.05 -7.40
CA LEU A 218 17.66 10.72 -7.61
C LEU A 218 17.07 9.76 -6.59
N ALA A 219 16.99 10.12 -5.31
CA ALA A 219 16.35 9.28 -4.30
C ALA A 219 14.84 9.10 -4.54
N ARG A 220 14.20 9.97 -5.33
CA ARG A 220 12.81 9.81 -5.80
C ARG A 220 12.66 8.91 -7.04
N ASP A 221 13.74 8.55 -7.72
CA ASP A 221 13.74 7.54 -8.78
C ASP A 221 14.29 6.22 -8.25
N TYR A 222 13.40 5.26 -7.98
CA TYR A 222 13.79 3.94 -7.50
C TYR A 222 14.89 3.29 -8.37
N LYS A 223 14.70 3.26 -9.69
CA LYS A 223 15.59 2.49 -10.58
C LYS A 223 16.98 3.13 -10.67
N GLY A 224 17.04 4.46 -10.73
CA GLY A 224 18.29 5.20 -10.70
C GLY A 224 18.99 5.15 -9.35
N CYS A 225 18.24 5.28 -8.25
CA CYS A 225 18.83 5.33 -6.91
C CYS A 225 19.45 4.00 -6.47
N VAL A 226 18.78 2.88 -6.73
CA VAL A 226 19.26 1.58 -6.21
C VAL A 226 20.53 1.07 -6.91
N VAL A 227 20.90 1.62 -8.07
CA VAL A 227 22.17 1.31 -8.75
C VAL A 227 23.29 2.30 -8.44
N ASP A 228 22.97 3.38 -7.74
CA ASP A 228 23.91 4.39 -7.25
C ASP A 228 24.18 4.12 -5.76
N ASP A 229 25.40 3.72 -5.42
CA ASP A 229 25.72 3.22 -4.08
C ASP A 229 25.50 4.29 -2.99
N ASP A 230 25.76 5.56 -3.30
CA ASP A 230 25.55 6.69 -2.39
C ASP A 230 24.07 6.95 -2.15
N CYS A 231 23.25 6.94 -3.22
CA CYS A 231 21.80 7.09 -3.11
C CYS A 231 21.18 5.90 -2.38
N ALA A 232 21.54 4.68 -2.77
CA ALA A 232 21.07 3.47 -2.12
C ALA A 232 21.45 3.45 -0.62
N GLY A 233 22.66 3.92 -0.28
CA GLY A 233 23.09 4.13 1.10
C GLY A 233 22.17 5.09 1.86
N ARG A 234 21.78 6.24 1.28
CA ARG A 234 20.81 7.16 1.89
C ARG A 234 19.46 6.48 2.15
N ILE A 235 18.96 5.70 1.20
CA ILE A 235 17.72 4.91 1.36
C ILE A 235 17.82 3.94 2.54
N VAL A 236 18.93 3.22 2.67
CA VAL A 236 19.15 2.30 3.81
C VAL A 236 19.19 3.06 5.14
N ARG A 237 19.91 4.18 5.22
CA ARG A 237 19.97 5.00 6.45
C ARG A 237 18.57 5.46 6.87
N SER A 238 17.78 6.01 5.94
CA SER A 238 16.42 6.46 6.22
C SER A 238 15.49 5.31 6.63
N TYR A 239 15.61 4.13 6.02
CA TYR A 239 14.80 2.97 6.40
C TYR A 239 15.14 2.46 7.81
N VAL A 240 16.43 2.34 8.11
CA VAL A 240 16.92 1.92 9.43
C VAL A 240 16.50 2.93 10.49
N GLU A 241 16.63 4.24 10.24
CA GLU A 241 16.20 5.27 11.17
C GLU A 241 14.69 5.21 11.47
N ARG A 242 13.88 4.95 10.45
CA ARG A 242 12.42 4.82 10.57
C ARG A 242 12.02 3.61 11.43
N TYR A 243 12.77 2.52 11.36
CA TYR A 243 12.38 1.24 11.96
C TYR A 243 13.31 0.69 13.05
N ALA A 244 14.31 1.48 13.46
CA ALA A 244 15.33 1.11 14.43
C ALA A 244 14.75 0.38 15.65
N PHE A 245 15.30 -0.79 15.93
CA PHE A 245 14.88 -1.69 16.98
C PHE A 245 16.04 -2.60 17.36
N ASP A 246 16.12 -3.02 18.61
CA ASP A 246 17.07 -4.02 19.11
C ASP A 246 16.59 -5.41 18.64
N CYS A 247 17.14 -5.87 17.52
CA CYS A 247 16.72 -7.07 16.82
C CYS A 247 17.27 -8.35 17.47
N ASN A 248 18.45 -8.27 18.09
CA ASN A 248 19.11 -9.41 18.73
C ASN A 248 18.90 -9.46 20.26
N GLN A 249 18.23 -8.46 20.84
CA GLN A 249 17.88 -8.33 22.26
C GLN A 249 19.08 -8.23 23.20
N ASP A 250 20.18 -7.61 22.76
CA ASP A 250 21.35 -7.40 23.61
C ASP A 250 21.31 -6.10 24.43
N GLY A 251 20.23 -5.31 24.27
CA GLY A 251 20.02 -4.04 24.96
C GLY A 251 20.65 -2.84 24.26
N ARG A 252 21.24 -3.03 23.07
CA ARG A 252 21.82 -1.98 22.23
C ARG A 252 21.12 -1.98 20.87
N ILE A 253 21.27 -0.87 20.16
CA ILE A 253 20.87 -0.80 18.75
C ILE A 253 22.13 -0.37 18.00
N GLU A 254 22.75 -1.33 17.33
CA GLU A 254 24.02 -1.17 16.65
C GLU A 254 23.97 -1.72 15.22
N CYS A 255 25.13 -1.81 14.55
CA CYS A 255 25.18 -2.24 13.16
C CYS A 255 24.57 -3.64 12.94
N ARG A 256 24.74 -4.54 13.92
CA ARG A 256 24.13 -5.87 13.89
C ARG A 256 22.61 -5.78 13.76
N ASP A 257 21.97 -4.93 14.55
CA ASP A 257 20.52 -4.70 14.49
C ASP A 257 20.10 -4.08 13.17
N HIS A 258 20.85 -3.09 12.71
CA HIS A 258 20.58 -2.43 11.43
C HIS A 258 20.63 -3.42 10.27
N ALA A 259 21.61 -4.33 10.26
CA ALA A 259 21.73 -5.37 9.27
C ALA A 259 20.61 -6.42 9.36
N ILE A 260 20.25 -6.88 10.57
CA ILE A 260 19.12 -7.81 10.76
C ILE A 260 17.82 -7.16 10.29
N LEU A 261 17.57 -5.91 10.68
CA LEU A 261 16.43 -5.11 10.24
C LEU A 261 16.39 -4.98 8.71
N HIS A 262 17.52 -4.74 8.07
CA HIS A 262 17.61 -4.66 6.61
C HIS A 262 17.23 -6.00 5.94
N MET A 263 17.73 -7.12 6.45
CA MET A 263 17.51 -8.45 5.84
C MET A 263 16.11 -9.03 6.09
N ARG A 264 15.51 -8.70 7.24
CA ARG A 264 14.25 -9.30 7.72
C ARG A 264 13.07 -8.33 7.72
N GLY A 265 13.34 -7.04 7.54
CA GLY A 265 12.36 -5.98 7.71
C GLY A 265 11.92 -5.81 9.17
N PRO A 266 11.06 -4.82 9.46
CA PRO A 266 10.67 -4.43 10.82
C PRO A 266 9.95 -5.57 11.56
N SER A 267 9.07 -6.27 10.85
CA SER A 267 8.33 -7.40 11.41
C SER A 267 9.23 -8.58 11.71
N GLY A 268 10.22 -8.89 10.88
CA GLY A 268 11.13 -10.01 11.11
C GLY A 268 12.13 -9.72 12.24
N CYS A 269 12.68 -8.49 12.29
CA CYS A 269 13.51 -8.00 13.39
C CYS A 269 12.78 -8.10 14.75
N ARG A 270 11.54 -7.59 14.86
CA ARG A 270 10.75 -7.66 16.11
C ARG A 270 10.40 -9.08 16.56
N ARG A 271 10.42 -10.04 15.63
CA ARG A 271 10.11 -11.44 15.91
C ARG A 271 11.36 -12.30 16.08
N GLN A 272 12.55 -11.70 16.03
CA GLN A 272 13.85 -12.37 16.10
C GLN A 272 13.94 -13.55 15.13
N GLU A 273 13.48 -13.36 13.89
CA GLU A 273 13.64 -14.39 12.87
C GLU A 273 15.13 -14.58 12.55
N HIS A 274 15.62 -15.81 12.69
CA HIS A 274 16.99 -16.18 12.32
C HIS A 274 17.31 -15.72 10.89
N LEU A 275 18.52 -15.24 10.65
CA LEU A 275 19.05 -14.99 9.31
C LEU A 275 19.26 -16.31 8.56
N THR A 276 19.36 -16.26 7.22
CA THR A 276 19.78 -17.44 6.47
C THR A 276 21.28 -17.62 6.69
N SER A 277 21.76 -18.86 6.75
CA SER A 277 23.18 -19.15 7.02
C SER A 277 24.17 -18.38 6.11
N PRO A 278 23.90 -18.18 4.80
CA PRO A 278 24.78 -17.37 3.95
C PRO A 278 24.82 -15.88 4.31
N VAL A 279 23.72 -15.32 4.82
CA VAL A 279 23.65 -13.92 5.25
C VAL A 279 24.33 -13.75 6.60
N GLU A 280 24.05 -14.66 7.54
CA GLU A 280 24.65 -14.67 8.88
C GLU A 280 26.17 -14.76 8.82
N LYS A 281 26.70 -15.73 8.05
CA LYS A 281 28.15 -15.89 7.89
C LYS A 281 28.81 -14.65 7.28
N ARG A 282 28.18 -13.99 6.32
CA ARG A 282 28.72 -12.76 5.72
C ARG A 282 28.68 -11.59 6.71
N LEU A 283 27.64 -11.53 7.53
CA LEU A 283 27.50 -10.52 8.57
C LEU A 283 28.57 -10.69 9.67
N GLU A 284 28.84 -11.92 10.11
CA GLU A 284 29.91 -12.21 11.08
C GLU A 284 31.30 -11.79 10.60
N VAL A 285 31.55 -11.88 9.29
CA VAL A 285 32.84 -11.50 8.69
C VAL A 285 33.08 -9.99 8.70
N CYS A 286 32.03 -9.17 8.62
CA CYS A 286 32.16 -7.72 8.50
C CYS A 286 31.81 -6.94 9.77
N LEU A 287 31.33 -7.60 10.82
CA LEU A 287 31.05 -6.99 12.14
C LEU A 287 32.24 -7.07 13.12
N ILE A 288 33.47 -7.15 12.61
CA ILE A 288 34.70 -7.33 13.41
C ILE A 288 35.25 -6.00 13.89
#